data_AF-A0A3P1SB74-F1
#
_entry.id   AF-A0A3P1SB74-F1
#
_cell.length_a   1.000
_cell.length_b   1.000
_cell.length_c   1.000
_cell.angle_alpha   90.00
_cell.angle_beta   90.00
_cell.angle_gamma   90.00
#
_symmetry.space_group_name_H-M   'P 1'
#
loop_
_entity.id
_entity.type
_entity.pdbx_description
1 polymer ?
#
loop_
_entity_poly.entity_id
_entity_poly.type
_entity_poly.pdbx_seq_one_letter_code
_entity_poly.pdbx_strand_id
1 'polypeptide(L)'
;MIKFIIKTILQFVLILLCVSFISFLLVYLAPGDPAESILNAQGIPFTKELLEIKRAEMGLNGSFMEQYLAWLVRIVHGDFGVTYNSGASVWEQLVFYFPNTVYLAFYTLLATLGISLPTALYTSYHAGKPVDRFLMAGLAFLNAIPSFVMGIILILIFSVQLHWLPIQATANELGLVLPVITLAMIMSTRYIPQLRTALIEVLHSPEVEGARGRGIREGHILLHDVIYNVLPFLLTLVSLSLGSLLGGVAIIEHLFSWPGIGKMLIGVVAKRDYPLIQGAVLFITAGVLTVNLVFQLLTVWLNPRVRLAQENPKLLPRMKRLKTSKEVSYG
;
A
#
# COMPACT_ATOMS: atom_id res chain seq x y z
N MET A 1 -16.84 -16.70 11.43
CA MET A 1 -16.92 -15.78 10.26
C MET A 1 -17.68 -14.48 10.55
N ILE A 2 -18.97 -14.49 10.93
CA ILE A 2 -19.73 -13.25 11.22
C ILE A 2 -19.08 -12.39 12.32
N LYS A 3 -18.69 -13.00 13.46
CA LYS A 3 -17.96 -12.29 14.53
C LYS A 3 -16.65 -11.66 14.07
N PHE A 4 -15.95 -12.30 13.12
CA PHE A 4 -14.72 -11.77 12.53
C PHE A 4 -15.03 -10.56 11.65
N ILE A 5 -16.01 -10.67 10.74
CA ILE A 5 -16.43 -9.57 9.86
C ILE A 5 -16.88 -8.35 10.68
N ILE A 6 -17.72 -8.55 11.70
CA ILE A 6 -18.17 -7.46 12.58
C ILE A 6 -16.97 -6.79 13.27
N LYS A 7 -16.04 -7.58 13.83
CA LYS A 7 -14.83 -7.05 14.48
C LYS A 7 -13.99 -6.23 13.49
N THR A 8 -13.81 -6.72 12.27
CA THR A 8 -13.02 -6.03 11.24
C THR A 8 -13.69 -4.75 10.76
N ILE A 9 -15.01 -4.76 10.55
CA ILE A 9 -15.77 -3.55 10.19
C ILE A 9 -15.69 -2.51 11.31
N LEU A 10 -15.84 -2.92 12.57
CA LEU A 10 -15.72 -2.01 13.71
C LEU A 10 -14.32 -1.39 13.80
N GLN A 11 -13.27 -2.19 13.57
CA GLN A 11 -11.89 -1.69 13.50
C GLN A 11 -11.70 -0.72 12.32
N PHE A 12 -12.28 -1.01 11.17
CA PHE A 12 -12.25 -0.12 10.00
C PHE A 12 -12.89 1.23 10.33
N VAL A 13 -14.13 1.23 10.83
CA VAL A 13 -14.85 2.45 11.22
C VAL A 13 -14.05 3.23 12.27
N LEU A 14 -13.50 2.56 13.28
CA LEU A 14 -12.68 3.21 14.31
C LEU A 14 -11.43 3.87 13.74
N ILE A 15 -10.72 3.20 12.82
CA ILE A 15 -9.54 3.78 12.16
C ILE A 15 -9.93 5.00 11.33
N LEU A 16 -11.01 4.93 10.56
CA LEU A 16 -11.49 6.08 9.78
C LEU A 16 -11.90 7.25 10.69
N LEU A 17 -12.58 6.99 11.81
CA LEU A 17 -12.91 8.03 12.78
C LEU A 17 -11.65 8.67 13.36
N CYS A 18 -10.68 7.88 13.81
CA CYS A 18 -9.40 8.39 14.30
C CYS A 18 -8.65 9.22 13.26
N VAL A 19 -8.54 8.71 12.02
CA VAL A 19 -7.86 9.43 10.93
C VAL A 19 -8.60 10.72 10.58
N SER A 20 -9.94 10.69 10.53
CA SER A 20 -10.76 11.87 10.27
C SER A 20 -10.59 12.93 11.35
N PHE A 21 -10.58 12.52 12.62
CA PHE A 21 -10.40 13.42 13.75
C PHE A 21 -9.01 14.04 13.76
N ILE A 22 -7.97 13.24 13.57
CA ILE A 22 -6.58 13.71 13.53
C ILE A 22 -6.39 14.64 12.33
N SER A 23 -6.88 14.25 11.15
CA SER A 23 -6.78 15.07 9.93
C SER A 23 -7.51 16.41 10.10
N PHE A 24 -8.70 16.40 10.72
CA PHE A 24 -9.45 17.62 11.03
C PHE A 24 -8.73 18.49 12.05
N LEU A 25 -8.23 17.89 13.13
CA LEU A 25 -7.46 18.60 14.16
C LEU A 25 -6.21 19.28 13.60
N LEU A 26 -5.47 18.61 12.72
CA LEU A 26 -4.28 19.19 12.09
C LEU A 26 -4.62 20.38 11.21
N VAL A 27 -5.75 20.35 10.51
CA VAL A 27 -6.24 21.49 9.72
C VAL A 27 -6.72 22.63 10.61
N TYR A 28 -7.47 22.31 11.67
CA TYR A 28 -7.96 23.30 12.63
C TYR A 28 -6.80 24.04 13.35
N LEU A 29 -5.70 23.35 13.63
CA LEU A 29 -4.50 23.93 14.23
C LEU A 29 -3.58 24.59 13.20
N ALA A 30 -3.81 24.40 11.90
CA ALA A 30 -2.97 24.98 10.87
C ALA A 30 -3.12 26.51 10.84
N PRO A 31 -2.03 27.26 10.61
CA PRO A 31 -2.10 28.70 10.55
C PRO A 31 -2.79 29.17 9.26
N GLY A 32 -3.77 30.07 9.42
CA GLY A 32 -4.53 30.68 8.33
C GLY A 32 -6.02 30.40 8.48
N ASP A 33 -6.85 31.37 8.07
CA ASP A 33 -8.31 31.22 8.09
C ASP A 33 -8.79 30.58 6.78
N PRO A 34 -9.54 29.46 6.84
CA PRO A 34 -10.12 28.83 5.65
C PRO A 34 -10.99 29.78 4.82
N ALA A 35 -11.77 30.67 5.46
CA ALA A 35 -12.60 31.63 4.76
C ALA A 35 -11.74 32.65 3.99
N GLU A 36 -10.65 33.11 4.62
CA GLU A 36 -9.66 33.98 3.99
C GLU A 36 -8.97 33.31 2.80
N SER A 37 -8.65 32.02 2.95
CA SER A 37 -7.97 31.23 1.91
C SER A 37 -8.82 31.08 0.65
N ILE A 38 -10.13 30.86 0.80
CA ILE A 38 -11.07 30.78 -0.33
C ILE A 38 -11.20 32.15 -1.02
N LEU A 39 -11.37 33.23 -0.26
CA LEU A 39 -11.55 34.57 -0.83
C LEU A 39 -10.30 35.04 -1.56
N ASN A 40 -9.10 34.79 -0.98
CA ASN A 40 -7.81 35.06 -1.61
C ASN A 40 -7.62 34.25 -2.89
N ALA A 41 -7.98 32.96 -2.89
CA ALA A 41 -7.86 32.11 -4.06
C ALA A 41 -8.77 32.56 -5.22
N GLN A 42 -9.91 33.16 -4.91
CA GLN A 42 -10.81 33.76 -5.90
C GLN A 42 -10.34 35.14 -6.39
N GLY A 43 -9.25 35.68 -5.83
CA GLY A 43 -8.72 36.99 -6.16
C GLY A 43 -9.64 38.14 -5.75
N ILE A 44 -10.58 37.90 -4.82
CA ILE A 44 -11.55 38.89 -4.36
C ILE A 44 -10.91 39.67 -3.21
N PRO A 45 -10.67 40.99 -3.33
CA PRO A 45 -10.35 41.81 -2.17
C PRO A 45 -11.56 41.80 -1.23
N PHE A 46 -11.40 41.30 -0.02
CA PHE A 46 -12.50 41.18 0.93
C PHE A 46 -12.38 42.18 2.08
N THR A 47 -13.52 42.75 2.47
CA THR A 47 -13.65 43.51 3.71
C THR A 47 -13.72 42.54 4.89
N LYS A 48 -13.46 43.04 6.11
CA LYS A 48 -13.65 42.25 7.34
C LYS A 48 -15.09 41.70 7.47
N GLU A 49 -16.07 42.44 6.96
CA GLU A 49 -17.48 42.04 6.97
C GLU A 49 -17.75 40.84 6.05
N LEU A 50 -17.23 40.86 4.82
CA LEU A 50 -17.35 39.73 3.89
C LEU A 50 -16.66 38.47 4.44
N LEU A 51 -15.54 38.63 5.14
CA LEU A 51 -14.83 37.53 5.79
C LEU A 51 -15.69 36.88 6.89
N GLU A 52 -16.29 37.66 7.78
CA GLU A 52 -17.16 37.14 8.85
C GLU A 52 -18.42 36.45 8.32
N ILE A 53 -19.03 37.00 7.25
CA ILE A 53 -20.14 36.34 6.55
C ILE A 53 -19.67 34.98 6.02
N LYS A 54 -18.50 34.93 5.38
CA LYS A 54 -17.95 33.68 4.84
C LYS A 54 -17.64 32.66 5.93
N ARG A 55 -17.11 33.09 7.08
CA ARG A 55 -16.90 32.22 8.26
C ARG A 55 -18.21 31.64 8.78
N ALA A 56 -19.25 32.46 8.88
CA ALA A 56 -20.57 32.01 9.31
C ALA A 56 -21.18 31.00 8.33
N GLU A 57 -21.09 31.25 7.02
CA GLU A 57 -21.54 30.31 5.97
C GLU A 57 -20.84 28.96 6.04
N MET A 58 -19.54 28.97 6.37
CA MET A 58 -18.72 27.75 6.49
C MET A 58 -18.87 27.06 7.87
N GLY A 59 -19.61 27.66 8.80
CA GLY A 59 -19.77 27.15 10.16
C GLY A 59 -18.51 27.28 11.03
N LEU A 60 -17.55 28.12 10.65
CA LEU A 60 -16.25 28.28 11.35
C LEU A 60 -16.39 28.98 12.71
N ASN A 61 -17.55 29.54 13.01
CA ASN A 61 -17.87 30.21 14.28
C ASN A 61 -18.25 29.24 15.40
N GLY A 62 -18.52 27.97 15.07
CA GLY A 62 -18.86 26.95 16.06
C GLY A 62 -17.65 26.48 16.87
N SER A 63 -17.90 25.75 17.96
CA SER A 63 -16.84 25.06 18.69
C SER A 63 -16.17 23.99 17.81
N PHE A 64 -14.94 23.59 18.15
CA PHE A 64 -14.20 22.56 17.40
C PHE A 64 -15.04 21.31 17.11
N MET A 65 -15.79 20.82 18.11
CA MET A 65 -16.61 19.61 17.97
C MET A 65 -17.80 19.81 17.05
N GLU A 66 -18.44 20.98 17.06
CA GLU A 66 -19.52 21.31 16.13
C GLU A 66 -19.02 21.31 14.69
N GLN A 67 -17.87 21.92 14.44
CA GLN A 67 -17.26 21.96 13.11
C GLN A 67 -16.87 20.55 12.63
N TYR A 68 -16.22 19.76 13.49
CA TYR A 68 -15.82 18.40 13.16
C TYR A 68 -17.02 17.49 12.86
N LEU A 69 -18.07 17.52 13.70
CA LEU A 69 -19.26 16.70 13.49
C LEU A 69 -20.03 17.12 12.24
N ALA A 70 -20.18 18.43 11.98
CA ALA A 70 -20.82 18.92 10.77
C ALA A 70 -20.06 18.47 9.51
N TRP A 71 -18.73 18.59 9.52
CA TRP A 71 -17.87 18.12 8.43
C TRP A 71 -17.94 16.60 8.25
N LEU A 72 -17.90 15.83 9.33
CA LEU A 72 -18.00 14.37 9.30
C LEU A 72 -19.34 13.91 8.73
N VAL A 73 -20.44 14.55 9.12
CA VAL A 73 -21.78 14.26 8.59
C VAL A 73 -21.82 14.49 7.07
N ARG A 74 -21.24 15.59 6.57
CA ARG A 74 -21.16 15.85 5.12
C ARG A 74 -20.40 14.76 4.38
N ILE A 75 -19.24 14.34 4.90
CA ILE A 75 -18.43 13.28 4.29
C ILE A 75 -19.16 11.94 4.26
N VAL A 76 -19.88 11.58 5.34
CA VAL A 76 -20.68 10.34 5.38
C VAL A 76 -21.77 10.33 4.31
N HIS A 77 -22.29 11.50 3.91
CA HIS A 77 -23.24 11.64 2.81
C HIS A 77 -22.56 11.76 1.42
N GLY A 78 -21.24 11.63 1.35
CA GLY A 78 -20.46 11.73 0.10
C GLY A 78 -20.11 13.16 -0.33
N ASP A 79 -20.41 14.16 0.51
CA ASP A 79 -20.01 15.55 0.25
C ASP A 79 -18.63 15.83 0.88
N PHE A 80 -17.59 15.74 0.04
CA PHE A 80 -16.22 16.08 0.40
C PHE A 80 -15.90 17.58 0.24
N GLY A 81 -16.90 18.38 -0.16
CA GLY A 81 -16.74 19.78 -0.45
C GLY A 81 -16.02 20.05 -1.78
N VAL A 82 -15.54 21.28 -1.90
CA VAL A 82 -14.87 21.82 -3.08
C VAL A 82 -13.48 22.30 -2.72
N THR A 83 -12.59 22.29 -3.70
CA THR A 83 -11.25 22.87 -3.57
C THR A 83 -11.33 24.37 -3.34
N TYR A 84 -10.48 24.88 -2.44
CA TYR A 84 -10.41 26.31 -2.18
C TYR A 84 -9.85 27.08 -3.37
N ASN A 85 -8.94 26.46 -4.13
CA ASN A 85 -8.27 27.13 -5.23
C ASN A 85 -9.08 27.19 -6.53
N SER A 86 -9.78 26.12 -6.87
CA SER A 86 -10.45 26.00 -8.17
C SER A 86 -11.97 25.91 -8.09
N GLY A 87 -12.54 25.74 -6.89
CA GLY A 87 -13.96 25.46 -6.72
C GLY A 87 -14.41 24.09 -7.25
N ALA A 88 -13.49 23.30 -7.81
CA ALA A 88 -13.79 21.97 -8.33
C ALA A 88 -14.14 21.00 -7.20
N SER A 89 -15.02 20.04 -7.49
CA SER A 89 -15.43 18.97 -6.59
C SER A 89 -14.22 18.14 -6.14
N VAL A 90 -14.10 17.92 -4.83
CA VAL A 90 -13.06 17.07 -4.26
C VAL A 90 -13.28 15.61 -4.66
N TRP A 91 -14.52 15.14 -4.58
CA TRP A 91 -14.88 13.76 -4.92
C TRP A 91 -14.51 13.39 -6.37
N GLU A 92 -14.83 14.27 -7.32
CA GLU A 92 -14.55 14.04 -8.74
C GLU A 92 -13.05 13.91 -9.01
N GLN A 93 -12.24 14.76 -8.38
CA GLN A 93 -10.77 14.67 -8.49
C GLN A 93 -10.24 13.36 -7.90
N LEU A 94 -10.74 12.96 -6.72
CA LEU A 94 -10.31 11.71 -6.09
C LEU A 94 -10.63 10.50 -6.96
N VAL A 95 -11.86 10.40 -7.46
CA VAL A 95 -12.29 9.28 -8.32
C VAL A 95 -11.58 9.30 -9.68
N PHE A 96 -11.20 10.47 -10.20
CA PHE A 96 -10.45 10.58 -11.44
C PHE A 96 -8.99 10.10 -11.31
N TYR A 97 -8.29 10.50 -10.24
CA TYR A 97 -6.88 10.17 -10.05
C TYR A 97 -6.65 8.80 -9.39
N PHE A 98 -7.60 8.30 -8.60
CA PHE A 98 -7.46 7.03 -7.87
C PHE A 98 -7.14 5.82 -8.74
N PRO A 99 -7.84 5.58 -9.88
CA PRO A 99 -7.59 4.42 -10.71
C PRO A 99 -6.14 4.38 -11.20
N ASN A 100 -5.55 5.54 -11.52
CA ASN A 100 -4.17 5.62 -12.00
C ASN A 100 -3.16 5.18 -10.93
N THR A 101 -3.37 5.55 -9.67
CA THR A 101 -2.54 5.07 -8.56
C THR A 101 -2.71 3.56 -8.35
N VAL A 102 -3.94 3.05 -8.47
CA VAL A 102 -4.21 1.59 -8.40
C VAL A 102 -3.53 0.84 -9.54
N TYR A 103 -3.61 1.35 -10.78
CA TYR A 103 -2.96 0.77 -11.95
C TYR A 103 -1.44 0.68 -11.75
N LEU A 104 -0.81 1.78 -11.34
CA LEU A 104 0.63 1.79 -11.07
C LEU A 104 1.01 0.81 -9.96
N ALA A 105 0.23 0.77 -8.87
CA ALA A 105 0.46 -0.16 -7.77
C ALA A 105 0.33 -1.62 -8.19
N PHE A 106 -0.67 -1.94 -9.01
CA PHE A 106 -0.92 -3.29 -9.51
C PHE A 106 0.25 -3.80 -10.36
N TYR A 107 0.67 -3.05 -11.39
CA TYR A 107 1.79 -3.46 -12.24
C TYR A 107 3.11 -3.49 -11.50
N THR A 108 3.32 -2.57 -10.55
CA THR A 108 4.47 -2.60 -9.64
C THR A 108 4.52 -3.91 -8.88
N LEU A 109 3.41 -4.35 -8.28
CA LEU A 109 3.38 -5.60 -7.51
C LEU A 109 3.59 -6.83 -8.38
N LEU A 110 3.00 -6.87 -9.58
CA LEU A 110 3.24 -7.95 -10.52
C LEU A 110 4.73 -8.05 -10.88
N ALA A 111 5.37 -6.92 -11.18
CA ALA A 111 6.81 -6.88 -11.46
C ALA A 111 7.64 -7.26 -10.22
N THR A 112 7.28 -6.77 -9.03
CA THR A 112 7.95 -7.14 -7.77
C THR A 112 7.88 -8.63 -7.53
N LEU A 113 6.70 -9.26 -7.68
CA LEU A 113 6.55 -10.70 -7.50
C LEU A 113 7.31 -11.48 -8.57
N GLY A 114 7.26 -11.02 -9.83
CA GLY A 114 7.97 -11.61 -10.95
C GLY A 114 9.50 -11.59 -10.78
N ILE A 115 10.05 -10.57 -10.11
CA ILE A 115 11.48 -10.49 -9.79
C ILE A 115 11.79 -11.25 -8.48
N SER A 116 10.99 -11.02 -7.46
CA SER A 116 11.29 -11.43 -6.10
C SER A 116 11.11 -12.93 -5.89
N LEU A 117 10.04 -13.52 -6.41
CA LEU A 117 9.75 -14.93 -6.17
C LEU A 117 10.82 -15.84 -6.82
N PRO A 118 11.21 -15.66 -8.10
CA PRO A 118 12.29 -16.45 -8.69
C PRO A 118 13.63 -16.23 -7.99
N THR A 119 13.97 -14.97 -7.68
CA THR A 119 15.26 -14.64 -7.03
C THR A 119 15.33 -15.20 -5.62
N ALA A 120 14.24 -15.12 -4.85
CA ALA A 120 14.16 -15.69 -3.51
C ALA A 120 14.22 -17.22 -3.55
N LEU A 121 13.52 -17.87 -4.49
CA LEU A 121 13.58 -19.33 -4.65
C LEU A 121 15.00 -19.79 -5.01
N TYR A 122 15.64 -19.10 -5.96
CA TYR A 122 17.00 -19.39 -6.39
C TYR A 122 18.02 -19.25 -5.25
N THR A 123 17.94 -18.15 -4.49
CA THR A 123 18.86 -17.88 -3.37
C THR A 123 18.59 -18.78 -2.16
N SER A 124 17.34 -19.18 -1.92
CA SER A 124 16.98 -20.16 -0.87
C SER A 124 17.55 -21.54 -1.17
N TYR A 125 17.44 -21.99 -2.41
CA TYR A 125 17.99 -23.28 -2.84
C TYR A 125 19.52 -23.30 -2.80
N HIS A 126 20.17 -22.14 -3.04
CA HIS A 126 21.62 -21.98 -3.00
C HIS A 126 22.13 -21.36 -1.69
N ALA A 127 21.36 -21.49 -0.60
CA ALA A 127 21.66 -20.83 0.66
C ALA A 127 23.10 -21.09 1.13
N GLY A 128 23.82 -20.02 1.49
CA GLY A 128 25.20 -20.07 1.99
C GLY A 128 26.30 -20.13 0.92
N LYS A 129 25.95 -20.40 -0.35
CA LYS A 129 26.91 -20.37 -1.47
C LYS A 129 27.36 -18.93 -1.79
N PRO A 130 28.52 -18.73 -2.44
CA PRO A 130 29.01 -17.39 -2.81
C PRO A 130 27.99 -16.59 -3.64
N VAL A 131 27.24 -17.25 -4.53
CA VAL A 131 26.20 -16.62 -5.35
C VAL A 131 25.08 -16.03 -4.50
N ASP A 132 24.61 -16.74 -3.47
CA ASP A 132 23.62 -16.23 -2.51
C ASP A 132 24.16 -15.00 -1.77
N ARG A 133 25.39 -15.08 -1.25
CA ARG A 133 26.03 -13.94 -0.58
C ARG A 133 26.18 -12.71 -1.49
N PHE A 134 26.59 -12.91 -2.74
CA PHE A 134 26.72 -11.83 -3.72
C PHE A 134 25.37 -11.17 -4.02
N LEU A 135 24.34 -11.96 -4.29
CA LEU A 135 22.99 -11.45 -4.56
C LEU A 135 22.43 -10.69 -3.34
N MET A 136 22.56 -11.23 -2.13
CA MET A 136 22.11 -10.55 -0.90
C MET A 136 22.87 -9.24 -0.64
N ALA A 137 24.18 -9.21 -0.89
CA ALA A 137 24.97 -7.98 -0.80
C ALA A 137 24.53 -6.93 -1.83
N GLY A 138 24.27 -7.35 -3.07
CA GLY A 138 23.73 -6.49 -4.12
C GLY A 138 22.35 -5.91 -3.75
N LEU A 139 21.47 -6.72 -3.18
CA LEU A 139 20.16 -6.25 -2.71
C LEU A 139 20.29 -5.27 -1.53
N ALA A 140 21.22 -5.51 -0.60
CA ALA A 140 21.48 -4.59 0.50
C ALA A 140 21.99 -3.23 -0.01
N PHE A 141 22.88 -3.24 -1.01
CA PHE A 141 23.36 -2.03 -1.67
C PHE A 141 22.21 -1.28 -2.38
N LEU A 142 21.39 -1.98 -3.16
CA LEU A 142 20.24 -1.38 -3.82
C LEU A 142 19.22 -0.80 -2.84
N ASN A 143 19.02 -1.44 -1.68
CA ASN A 143 18.11 -0.95 -0.63
C ASN A 143 18.60 0.36 0.02
N ALA A 144 19.91 0.65 -0.03
CA ALA A 144 20.45 1.92 0.46
C ALA A 144 20.17 3.09 -0.50
N ILE A 145 19.81 2.82 -1.76
CA ILE A 145 19.48 3.85 -2.75
C ILE A 145 18.01 4.26 -2.57
N PRO A 146 17.69 5.55 -2.34
CA PRO A 146 16.32 6.01 -2.31
C PRO A 146 15.61 5.78 -3.66
N SER A 147 14.31 5.45 -3.63
CA SER A 147 13.55 5.10 -4.83
C SER A 147 13.53 6.19 -5.90
N PHE A 148 13.45 7.46 -5.49
CA PHE A 148 13.45 8.58 -6.45
C PHE A 148 14.82 8.74 -7.12
N VAL A 149 15.93 8.48 -6.41
CA VAL A 149 17.28 8.52 -6.98
C VAL A 149 17.43 7.40 -8.01
N MET A 150 16.96 6.20 -7.68
CA MET A 150 16.91 5.09 -8.63
C MET A 150 16.09 5.47 -9.87
N GLY A 151 14.93 6.12 -9.69
CA GLY A 151 14.12 6.61 -10.80
C GLY A 151 14.86 7.59 -11.70
N ILE A 152 15.59 8.56 -11.11
CA ILE A 152 16.42 9.51 -11.86
C ILE A 152 17.51 8.78 -12.65
N ILE A 153 18.21 7.81 -12.03
CA ILE A 153 19.25 7.02 -12.72
C ILE A 153 18.65 6.28 -13.92
N LEU A 154 17.49 5.64 -13.75
CA LEU A 154 16.82 4.92 -14.84
C LEU A 154 16.38 5.86 -15.96
N ILE A 155 15.87 7.06 -15.64
CA ILE A 155 15.54 8.08 -16.65
C ILE A 155 16.80 8.47 -17.43
N LEU A 156 17.92 8.74 -16.74
CA LEU A 156 19.17 9.15 -17.41
C LEU A 156 19.67 8.08 -18.38
N ILE A 157 19.63 6.81 -17.98
CA ILE A 157 20.11 5.71 -18.82
C ILE A 157 19.13 5.43 -19.96
N PHE A 158 17.87 5.13 -19.64
CA PHE A 158 16.93 4.57 -20.61
C PHE A 158 16.20 5.62 -21.44
N SER A 159 15.99 6.83 -20.91
CA SER A 159 15.31 7.90 -21.63
C SER A 159 16.28 8.87 -22.28
N VAL A 160 17.32 9.30 -21.56
CA VAL A 160 18.21 10.37 -22.04
C VAL A 160 19.38 9.83 -22.87
N GLN A 161 20.06 8.77 -22.41
CA GLN A 161 21.20 8.22 -23.15
C GLN A 161 20.73 7.27 -24.26
N LEU A 162 19.92 6.28 -23.91
CA LEU A 162 19.50 5.22 -24.84
C LEU A 162 18.29 5.61 -25.71
N HIS A 163 17.47 6.56 -25.27
CA HIS A 163 16.22 6.97 -25.94
C HIS A 163 15.22 5.81 -26.17
N TRP A 164 15.27 4.78 -25.32
CA TRP A 164 14.40 3.60 -25.44
C TRP A 164 13.01 3.83 -24.85
N LEU A 165 12.93 4.61 -23.77
CA LEU A 165 11.69 4.82 -23.02
C LEU A 165 11.43 6.31 -22.81
N PRO A 166 10.16 6.76 -22.83
CA PRO A 166 9.86 8.18 -22.62
C PRO A 166 10.10 8.58 -21.16
N ILE A 167 10.43 9.86 -20.95
CA ILE A 167 10.60 10.44 -19.61
C ILE A 167 9.25 10.51 -18.87
N GLN A 168 8.20 10.93 -19.60
CA GLN A 168 6.86 11.07 -19.05
C GLN A 168 6.09 9.76 -19.15
N ALA A 169 5.53 9.30 -18.03
CA ALA A 169 4.84 8.02 -17.99
C ALA A 169 3.53 7.98 -18.80
N THR A 170 2.96 9.14 -19.13
CA THR A 170 1.74 9.27 -19.94
C THR A 170 1.99 9.47 -21.43
N ALA A 171 3.26 9.47 -21.88
CA ALA A 171 3.56 9.74 -23.28
C ALA A 171 3.06 8.63 -24.23
N ASN A 172 3.07 7.37 -23.78
CA ASN A 172 2.57 6.20 -24.49
C ASN A 172 2.43 5.01 -23.50
N GLU A 173 2.01 3.84 -24.00
CA GLU A 173 1.89 2.61 -23.21
C GLU A 173 3.21 2.17 -22.54
N LEU A 174 4.36 2.51 -23.14
CA LEU A 174 5.69 2.22 -22.59
C LEU A 174 6.10 3.16 -21.46
N GLY A 175 5.42 4.30 -21.28
CA GLY A 175 5.74 5.26 -20.23
C GLY A 175 5.55 4.70 -18.83
N LEU A 176 4.72 3.68 -18.65
CA LEU A 176 4.52 3.01 -17.37
C LEU A 176 5.71 2.12 -16.96
N VAL A 177 6.59 1.75 -17.90
CA VAL A 177 7.67 0.78 -17.67
C VAL A 177 8.67 1.30 -16.64
N LEU A 178 9.16 2.54 -16.80
CA LEU A 178 10.14 3.11 -15.88
C LEU A 178 9.65 3.28 -14.44
N PRO A 179 8.46 3.88 -14.16
CA PRO A 179 7.97 3.97 -12.80
C PRO A 179 7.73 2.60 -12.18
N VAL A 180 7.19 1.63 -12.93
CA VAL A 180 6.97 0.26 -12.46
C VAL A 180 8.28 -0.43 -12.12
N ILE A 181 9.29 -0.39 -13.00
CA ILE A 181 10.60 -1.03 -12.75
C ILE A 181 11.31 -0.36 -11.57
N THR A 182 11.27 0.97 -11.49
CA THR A 182 11.87 1.73 -10.38
C THR A 182 11.36 1.23 -9.04
N LEU A 183 10.03 1.15 -8.91
CA LEU A 183 9.39 0.68 -7.69
C LEU A 183 9.62 -0.80 -7.46
N ALA A 184 9.49 -1.61 -8.50
CA ALA A 184 9.60 -3.06 -8.40
C ALA A 184 11.00 -3.48 -7.94
N MET A 185 12.06 -2.83 -8.43
CA MET A 185 13.44 -3.09 -8.00
C MET A 185 13.61 -2.79 -6.50
N ILE A 186 13.18 -1.61 -6.06
CA ILE A 186 13.33 -1.19 -4.66
C ILE A 186 12.47 -2.04 -3.72
N MET A 187 11.25 -2.41 -4.13
CA MET A 187 10.43 -3.32 -3.35
C MET A 187 11.03 -4.74 -3.29
N SER A 188 11.67 -5.19 -4.37
CA SER A 188 12.29 -6.51 -4.43
C SER A 188 13.43 -6.68 -3.43
N THR A 189 14.18 -5.60 -3.12
CA THR A 189 15.23 -5.65 -2.08
C THR A 189 14.70 -5.99 -0.69
N ARG A 190 13.41 -5.69 -0.43
CA ARG A 190 12.72 -6.02 0.83
C ARG A 190 12.02 -7.37 0.75
N TYR A 191 11.40 -7.66 -0.39
CA TYR A 191 10.66 -8.91 -0.61
C TYR A 191 11.58 -10.13 -0.62
N ILE A 192 12.71 -10.05 -1.34
CA ILE A 192 13.59 -11.22 -1.56
C ILE A 192 14.12 -11.79 -0.24
N PRO A 193 14.71 -11.01 0.69
CA PRO A 193 15.22 -11.55 1.95
C PRO A 193 14.10 -12.13 2.84
N GLN A 194 12.93 -11.48 2.87
CA GLN A 194 11.78 -11.94 3.65
C GLN A 194 11.23 -13.27 3.11
N LEU A 195 11.05 -13.36 1.79
CA LEU A 195 10.63 -14.59 1.12
C LEU A 195 11.66 -15.70 1.27
N ARG A 196 12.95 -15.38 1.17
CA ARG A 196 14.03 -16.36 1.35
C ARG A 196 13.96 -17.01 2.72
N THR A 197 13.76 -16.24 3.78
CA THR A 197 13.62 -16.79 5.14
C THR A 197 12.47 -17.78 5.24
N ALA A 198 11.29 -17.42 4.71
CA ALA A 198 10.13 -18.30 4.69
C ALA A 198 10.33 -19.55 3.80
N LEU A 199 10.97 -19.39 2.64
CA LEU A 199 11.24 -20.48 1.71
C LEU A 199 12.23 -21.49 2.29
N ILE A 200 13.28 -21.03 2.98
CA ILE A 200 14.23 -21.92 3.65
C ILE A 200 13.52 -22.74 4.73
N GLU A 201 12.62 -22.15 5.51
CA GLU A 201 11.84 -22.87 6.51
C GLU A 201 10.97 -23.97 5.87
N VAL A 202 10.29 -23.66 4.76
CA VAL A 202 9.47 -24.64 4.04
C VAL A 202 10.30 -25.72 3.37
N LEU A 203 11.50 -25.41 2.85
CA LEU A 203 12.40 -26.38 2.22
C LEU A 203 12.93 -27.45 3.19
N HIS A 204 12.99 -27.13 4.48
CA HIS A 204 13.39 -28.05 5.56
C HIS A 204 12.18 -28.63 6.31
N SER A 205 10.98 -28.54 5.74
CA SER A 205 9.77 -29.09 6.36
C SER A 205 9.65 -30.60 6.13
N PRO A 206 9.06 -31.36 7.08
CA PRO A 206 8.82 -32.80 6.93
C PRO A 206 7.98 -33.15 5.69
N GLU A 207 7.10 -32.24 5.26
CA GLU A 207 6.29 -32.39 4.06
C GLU A 207 7.17 -32.45 2.80
N VAL A 208 8.20 -31.61 2.71
CA VAL A 208 9.17 -31.58 1.61
C VAL A 208 10.17 -32.75 1.70
N GLU A 209 10.65 -33.08 2.89
CA GLU A 209 11.54 -34.24 3.10
C GLU A 209 10.84 -35.56 2.71
N GLY A 210 9.57 -35.71 3.08
CA GLY A 210 8.76 -36.85 2.68
C GLY A 210 8.56 -36.93 1.17
N ALA A 211 8.42 -35.79 0.48
CA ALA A 211 8.33 -35.75 -0.99
C ALA A 211 9.65 -36.19 -1.66
N ARG A 212 10.80 -35.74 -1.14
CA ARG A 212 12.13 -36.19 -1.58
C ARG A 212 12.34 -37.69 -1.34
N GLY A 213 11.90 -38.20 -0.18
CA GLY A 213 11.96 -39.63 0.14
C GLY A 213 11.14 -40.52 -0.80
N ARG A 214 10.11 -39.97 -1.46
CA ARG A 214 9.32 -40.64 -2.50
C ARG A 214 9.92 -40.53 -3.91
N GLY A 215 11.09 -39.89 -4.07
CA GLY A 215 11.76 -39.73 -5.36
C GLY A 215 11.10 -38.69 -6.29
N ILE A 216 10.28 -37.80 -5.76
CA ILE A 216 9.64 -36.73 -6.56
C ILE A 216 10.73 -35.77 -7.05
N ARG A 217 10.66 -35.37 -8.32
CA ARG A 217 11.62 -34.45 -8.95
C ARG A 217 11.64 -33.09 -8.25
N GLU A 218 12.83 -32.58 -7.93
CA GLU A 218 13.02 -31.33 -7.18
C GLU A 218 12.26 -30.13 -7.77
N GLY A 219 12.20 -29.99 -9.10
CA GLY A 219 11.45 -28.91 -9.75
C GLY A 219 9.94 -28.94 -9.47
N HIS A 220 9.35 -30.14 -9.33
CA HIS A 220 7.94 -30.28 -8.95
C HIS A 220 7.72 -29.90 -7.49
N ILE A 221 8.63 -30.32 -6.60
CA ILE A 221 8.60 -29.97 -5.17
C ILE A 221 8.67 -28.44 -4.99
N LEU A 222 9.57 -27.77 -5.72
CA LEU A 222 9.72 -26.32 -5.65
C LEU A 222 8.47 -25.57 -6.13
N LEU A 223 7.92 -25.94 -7.29
CA LEU A 223 6.78 -25.23 -7.88
C LEU A 223 5.45 -25.53 -7.20
N HIS A 224 5.24 -26.77 -6.76
CA HIS A 224 3.97 -27.19 -6.19
C HIS A 224 3.99 -27.12 -4.66
N ASP A 225 4.89 -27.85 -4.01
CA ASP A 225 4.85 -28.02 -2.55
C ASP A 225 5.37 -26.78 -1.82
N VAL A 226 6.48 -26.20 -2.29
CA VAL A 226 7.10 -25.04 -1.61
C VAL A 226 6.28 -23.76 -1.83
N ILE A 227 5.92 -23.42 -3.09
CA ILE A 227 5.15 -22.20 -3.37
C ILE A 227 3.76 -22.23 -2.72
N TYR A 228 3.07 -23.38 -2.74
CA TYR A 228 1.76 -23.50 -2.11
C TYR A 228 1.83 -23.24 -0.60
N ASN A 229 2.86 -23.76 0.08
CA ASN A 229 3.05 -23.56 1.51
C ASN A 229 3.50 -22.13 1.88
N VAL A 230 4.14 -21.40 0.98
CA VAL A 230 4.54 -19.99 1.18
C VAL A 230 3.44 -19.00 0.76
N LEU A 231 2.41 -19.43 0.03
CA LEU A 231 1.32 -18.58 -0.47
C LEU A 231 0.66 -17.69 0.62
N PRO A 232 0.37 -18.16 1.85
CA PRO A 232 -0.21 -17.31 2.90
C PRO A 232 0.72 -16.14 3.29
N PHE A 233 2.04 -16.38 3.32
CA PHE A 233 3.03 -15.35 3.59
C PHE A 233 3.11 -14.35 2.43
N LEU A 234 3.11 -14.84 1.18
CA LEU A 234 3.06 -14.00 -0.02
C LEU A 234 1.84 -13.06 -0.02
N LEU A 235 0.65 -13.59 0.28
CA LEU A 235 -0.57 -12.79 0.36
C LEU A 235 -0.48 -11.70 1.43
N THR A 236 0.17 -12.00 2.56
CA THR A 236 0.40 -11.01 3.62
C THR A 236 1.33 -9.90 3.13
N LEU A 237 2.43 -10.24 2.45
CA LEU A 237 3.35 -9.25 1.88
C LEU A 237 2.67 -8.36 0.83
N VAL A 238 1.87 -8.95 -0.06
CA VAL A 238 1.12 -8.20 -1.08
C VAL A 238 0.11 -7.26 -0.44
N SER A 239 -0.64 -7.72 0.56
CA SER A 239 -1.61 -6.88 1.29
C SER A 239 -0.94 -5.65 1.93
N LEU A 240 0.16 -5.87 2.67
CA LEU A 240 0.91 -4.79 3.33
C LEU A 240 1.45 -3.79 2.30
N SER A 241 1.93 -4.29 1.17
CA SER A 241 2.54 -3.46 0.15
C SER A 241 1.54 -2.65 -0.65
N LEU A 242 0.36 -3.19 -0.96
CA LEU A 242 -0.73 -2.40 -1.55
C LEU A 242 -1.07 -1.19 -0.68
N GLY A 243 -1.11 -1.39 0.65
CA GLY A 243 -1.30 -0.29 1.59
C GLY A 243 -0.24 0.79 1.47
N SER A 244 1.04 0.37 1.43
CA SER A 244 2.16 1.29 1.27
C SER A 244 2.20 1.98 -0.10
N LEU A 245 1.75 1.31 -1.16
CA LEU A 245 1.73 1.87 -2.51
C LEU A 245 0.63 2.92 -2.63
N LEU A 246 -0.60 2.64 -2.19
CA LEU A 246 -1.68 3.64 -2.30
C LEU A 246 -1.38 4.98 -1.59
N GLY A 247 -0.52 4.99 -0.55
CA GLY A 247 -0.10 6.21 0.14
C GLY A 247 1.32 6.72 -0.16
N GLY A 248 2.24 5.85 -0.60
CA GLY A 248 3.69 6.10 -0.53
C GLY A 248 4.40 6.34 -1.87
N VAL A 249 3.71 6.21 -3.01
CA VAL A 249 4.34 6.41 -4.33
C VAL A 249 4.33 7.85 -4.82
N ALA A 250 3.83 8.80 -4.04
CA ALA A 250 3.61 10.18 -4.46
C ALA A 250 4.84 10.83 -5.13
N ILE A 251 6.03 10.59 -4.58
CA ILE A 251 7.28 11.12 -5.13
C ILE A 251 7.58 10.54 -6.52
N ILE A 252 7.32 9.25 -6.73
CA ILE A 252 7.56 8.56 -8.00
C ILE A 252 6.49 8.96 -9.02
N GLU A 253 5.24 9.10 -8.60
CA GLU A 253 4.18 9.64 -9.47
C GLU A 253 4.53 11.06 -9.92
N HIS A 254 5.03 11.90 -9.02
CA HIS A 254 5.48 13.23 -9.36
C HIS A 254 6.69 13.21 -10.32
N LEU A 255 7.72 12.42 -10.00
CA LEU A 255 8.96 12.31 -10.79
C LEU A 255 8.68 11.89 -12.24
N PHE A 256 7.85 10.87 -12.44
CA PHE A 256 7.48 10.37 -13.76
C PHE A 256 6.27 11.09 -14.37
N SER A 257 5.78 12.14 -13.72
CA SER A 257 4.59 12.90 -14.11
C SER A 257 3.31 12.06 -14.25
N TRP A 258 3.23 10.91 -13.59
CA TRP A 258 2.05 10.04 -13.57
C TRP A 258 0.86 10.71 -12.87
N PRO A 259 -0.33 10.75 -13.49
CA PRO A 259 -1.52 11.42 -12.96
C PRO A 259 -2.19 10.58 -11.87
N GLY A 260 -1.51 10.35 -10.76
CA GLY A 260 -2.05 9.69 -9.58
C GLY A 260 -2.39 10.64 -8.44
N ILE A 261 -3.01 10.11 -7.38
CA ILE A 261 -3.40 10.88 -6.18
C ILE A 261 -2.17 11.48 -5.50
N GLY A 262 -1.05 10.77 -5.47
CA GLY A 262 0.16 11.25 -4.82
C GLY A 262 0.75 12.47 -5.52
N LYS A 263 0.79 12.48 -6.86
CA LYS A 263 1.18 13.68 -7.63
C LYS A 263 0.24 14.85 -7.35
N MET A 264 -1.08 14.60 -7.32
CA MET A 264 -2.09 15.62 -6.98
C MET A 264 -1.82 16.21 -5.59
N LEU A 265 -1.66 15.35 -4.58
CA LEU A 265 -1.45 15.76 -3.19
C LEU A 265 -0.22 16.65 -3.00
N ILE A 266 0.89 16.38 -3.68
CA ILE A 266 2.11 17.20 -3.60
C ILE A 266 1.83 18.66 -3.98
N GLY A 267 1.06 18.88 -5.05
CA GLY A 267 0.69 20.24 -5.49
C GLY A 267 -0.30 20.94 -4.55
N VAL A 268 -1.19 20.17 -3.95
CA VAL A 268 -2.29 20.64 -3.09
C VAL A 268 -1.78 21.04 -1.71
N VAL A 269 -0.83 20.30 -1.15
CA VAL A 269 -0.19 20.62 0.13
C VAL A 269 0.51 21.98 0.08
N ALA A 270 1.18 22.29 -1.03
CA ALA A 270 1.83 23.60 -1.22
C ALA A 270 0.81 24.76 -1.24
N LYS A 271 -0.39 24.52 -1.76
CA LYS A 271 -1.48 25.52 -1.86
C LYS A 271 -2.44 25.53 -0.66
N ARG A 272 -2.17 24.72 0.37
CA ARG A 272 -3.01 24.62 1.60
C ARG A 272 -4.49 24.38 1.32
N ASP A 273 -4.80 23.58 0.29
CA ASP A 273 -6.19 23.26 -0.05
C ASP A 273 -6.72 22.16 0.88
N TYR A 274 -7.19 22.58 2.05
CA TYR A 274 -7.51 21.67 3.15
C TYR A 274 -8.60 20.62 2.84
N PRO A 275 -9.72 20.95 2.16
CA PRO A 275 -10.75 19.94 1.84
C PRO A 275 -10.20 18.81 0.99
N LEU A 276 -9.37 19.12 0.00
CA LEU A 276 -8.79 18.11 -0.88
C LEU A 276 -7.76 17.24 -0.14
N ILE A 277 -6.96 17.83 0.76
CA ILE A 277 -6.02 17.06 1.60
C ILE A 277 -6.78 16.08 2.50
N GLN A 278 -7.79 16.57 3.24
CA GLN A 278 -8.54 15.72 4.18
C GLN A 278 -9.33 14.64 3.43
N GLY A 279 -9.97 15.01 2.31
CA GLY A 279 -10.67 14.08 1.44
C GLY A 279 -9.76 12.99 0.90
N ALA A 280 -8.57 13.35 0.40
CA ALA A 280 -7.58 12.40 -0.08
C ALA A 280 -7.07 11.47 1.03
N VAL A 281 -6.77 12.00 2.22
CA VAL A 281 -6.32 11.19 3.36
C VAL A 281 -7.38 10.14 3.74
N LEU A 282 -8.65 10.54 3.84
CA LEU A 282 -9.74 9.60 4.13
C LEU A 282 -9.96 8.60 3.01
N PHE A 283 -9.91 9.06 1.76
CA PHE A 283 -10.14 8.23 0.59
C PHE A 283 -9.04 7.17 0.41
N ILE A 284 -7.76 7.56 0.55
CA ILE A 284 -6.63 6.62 0.54
C ILE A 284 -6.78 5.65 1.71
N THR A 285 -7.08 6.14 2.92
CA THR A 285 -7.24 5.28 4.11
C THR A 285 -8.34 4.25 3.89
N ALA A 286 -9.49 4.66 3.37
CA ALA A 286 -10.59 3.77 3.02
C ALA A 286 -10.20 2.75 1.95
N GLY A 287 -9.46 3.18 0.92
CA GLY A 287 -8.93 2.31 -0.12
C GLY A 287 -7.98 1.24 0.43
N VAL A 288 -7.01 1.63 1.24
CA VAL A 288 -6.05 0.72 1.90
C VAL A 288 -6.77 -0.29 2.79
N LEU A 289 -7.72 0.16 3.62
CA LEU A 289 -8.47 -0.71 4.50
C LEU A 289 -9.37 -1.68 3.72
N THR A 290 -9.96 -1.23 2.61
CA THR A 290 -10.74 -2.08 1.70
C THR A 290 -9.87 -3.17 1.08
N VAL A 291 -8.69 -2.81 0.56
CA VAL A 291 -7.75 -3.79 0.02
C VAL A 291 -7.32 -4.79 1.09
N ASN A 292 -6.95 -4.32 2.28
CA ASN A 292 -6.57 -5.20 3.38
C ASN A 292 -7.71 -6.16 3.77
N LEU A 293 -8.96 -5.70 3.79
CA LEU A 293 -10.12 -6.54 4.04
C LEU A 293 -10.26 -7.64 2.97
N VAL A 294 -10.12 -7.28 1.69
CA VAL A 294 -10.17 -8.25 0.58
C VAL A 294 -9.08 -9.31 0.75
N PHE A 295 -7.84 -8.92 1.02
CA PHE A 295 -6.72 -9.87 1.21
C PHE A 295 -6.90 -10.75 2.47
N GLN A 296 -7.46 -10.21 3.55
CA GLN A 296 -7.80 -11.00 4.73
C GLN A 296 -8.88 -12.05 4.41
N LEU A 297 -9.90 -11.70 3.61
CA LEU A 297 -10.92 -12.66 3.20
C LEU A 297 -10.33 -13.73 2.26
N LEU A 298 -9.46 -13.34 1.32
CA LEU A 298 -8.77 -14.27 0.42
C LEU A 298 -7.88 -15.25 1.19
N THR A 299 -7.12 -14.78 2.18
CA THR A 299 -6.26 -15.65 3.01
C THR A 299 -7.06 -16.64 3.84
N VAL A 300 -8.18 -16.22 4.43
CA VAL A 300 -9.09 -17.10 5.17
C VAL A 300 -9.75 -18.13 4.25
N TRP A 301 -10.10 -17.74 3.03
CA TRP A 301 -10.70 -18.64 2.04
C TRP A 301 -9.71 -19.67 1.50
N LEU A 302 -8.48 -19.26 1.20
CA LEU A 302 -7.43 -20.13 0.64
C LEU A 302 -6.84 -21.10 1.66
N ASN A 303 -6.88 -20.79 2.97
CA ASN A 303 -6.30 -21.67 3.99
C ASN A 303 -7.21 -21.89 5.21
N PRO A 304 -8.03 -22.97 5.21
CA PRO A 304 -8.92 -23.29 6.33
C PRO A 304 -8.18 -23.68 7.62
N ARG A 305 -6.86 -23.93 7.60
CA ARG A 305 -6.08 -24.17 8.84
C ARG A 305 -5.87 -22.90 9.66
N VAL A 306 -5.82 -21.73 9.02
CA VAL A 306 -5.74 -20.42 9.71
C VAL A 306 -7.05 -20.15 10.47
N ARG A 307 -8.19 -20.61 9.93
CA ARG A 307 -9.51 -20.53 10.56
C ARG A 307 -9.54 -21.19 11.95
N LEU A 308 -8.85 -22.33 12.11
CA LEU A 308 -8.80 -23.10 13.36
C LEU A 308 -7.86 -22.48 14.42
N ALA A 309 -6.77 -21.84 13.99
CA ALA A 309 -5.82 -21.18 14.91
C ALA A 309 -6.39 -19.87 15.48
N GLN A 310 -7.24 -19.16 14.72
CA GLN A 310 -7.87 -17.92 15.16
C GLN A 310 -9.17 -18.14 15.96
N GLU A 311 -9.92 -19.21 15.69
CA GLU A 311 -11.15 -19.55 16.46
C GLU A 311 -10.84 -20.19 17.84
N ASN A 312 -9.63 -20.73 18.07
CA ASN A 312 -9.27 -21.32 19.35
C ASN A 312 -7.75 -21.28 19.64
N PRO A 313 -7.21 -20.21 20.28
CA PRO A 313 -5.77 -20.12 20.59
C PRO A 313 -5.26 -21.23 21.52
N LYS A 314 -6.15 -21.97 22.19
CA LYS A 314 -5.84 -23.15 23.02
C LYS A 314 -5.60 -24.45 22.24
N LEU A 315 -5.85 -24.50 20.92
CA LEU A 315 -5.64 -25.71 20.10
C LEU A 315 -4.25 -25.78 19.44
N LEU A 316 -3.52 -24.67 19.35
CA LEU A 316 -2.15 -24.60 18.83
C LEU A 316 -1.17 -25.58 19.53
N PRO A 317 -1.21 -25.76 20.87
CA PRO A 317 -0.37 -26.76 21.55
C PRO A 317 -0.80 -28.20 21.28
N ARG A 318 -2.09 -28.46 21.04
CA ARG A 318 -2.61 -29.83 20.78
C ARG A 318 -2.28 -30.32 19.36
N MET A 319 -2.24 -29.43 18.37
CA MET A 319 -1.80 -29.79 17.01
C MET A 319 -0.29 -30.06 16.93
N LYS A 320 0.53 -29.32 17.72
CA LYS A 320 1.95 -29.67 17.90
C LYS A 320 2.13 -31.04 18.57
N ARG A 321 1.31 -31.37 19.59
CA ARG A 321 1.35 -32.69 20.27
C ARG A 321 0.89 -33.87 19.41
N LEU A 322 0.00 -33.65 18.45
CA LEU A 322 -0.44 -34.71 17.53
C LEU A 322 0.59 -35.00 16.41
N LYS A 323 1.42 -34.02 16.04
CA LYS A 323 2.60 -34.27 15.19
C LYS A 323 3.63 -35.13 15.94
N THR A 324 3.92 -34.81 17.21
CA THR A 324 4.88 -35.61 17.99
C THR A 324 4.36 -36.99 18.42
N SER A 325 3.05 -37.21 18.60
CA SER A 325 2.54 -38.54 18.98
C SER A 325 2.48 -39.53 17.82
N LYS A 326 2.45 -39.08 16.56
CA LYS A 326 2.53 -39.97 15.39
C LYS A 326 3.96 -40.41 15.05
N GLU A 327 4.97 -39.63 15.47
CA GLU A 327 6.39 -39.98 15.31
C GLU A 327 6.84 -41.08 16.31
N VAL A 328 6.11 -41.29 17.41
CA VAL A 328 6.45 -42.30 18.43
C VAL A 328 5.84 -43.68 18.14
N SER A 329 4.91 -43.80 17.17
CA SER A 329 4.18 -45.06 16.92
C SER A 329 4.72 -45.90 15.75
N TYR A 330 5.85 -45.52 15.15
CA TYR A 330 6.53 -46.28 14.08
C TYR A 330 8.02 -46.53 14.41
N GLY A 331 8.34 -46.68 15.70
CA GLY A 331 9.63 -47.17 16.18
C GLY A 331 9.65 -48.69 16.28
#